data_AF-A0A1Q3EUP8-F1
#
_entry.id   AF-A0A1Q3EUP8-F1
#
_cell.length_a   1.000
_cell.length_b   1.000
_cell.length_c   1.000
_cell.angle_alpha   90.00
_cell.angle_beta   90.00
_cell.angle_gamma   90.00
#
_symmetry.space_group_name_H-M   'P 1'
#
loop_
_entity.id
_entity.type
_entity.pdbx_description
1 polymer ?
#
loop_
_entity_poly.entity_id
_entity_poly.type
_entity_poly.pdbx_seq_one_letter_code
_entity_poly.pdbx_strand_id
1 'polypeptide(L)' 'MAITSNFIVLLLVALFTVIVQTSATDDFNPICLTCKYRDEPVCGTNGVTYGNECAMRCLGVELAHVGPCQYG' A
#
# COMPACT_ATOMS: atom_id res chain seq x y z
N MET A 1 42.51 11.03 19.62
CA MET A 1 41.33 11.54 18.89
C MET A 1 40.70 10.37 18.12
N ALA A 2 39.90 9.55 18.79
CA ALA A 2 39.27 8.35 18.17
C ALA A 2 37.73 8.42 18.19
N ILE A 3 37.17 9.38 18.91
CA ILE A 3 35.72 9.59 19.08
C ILE A 3 35.11 10.19 17.80
N THR A 4 35.90 10.97 17.05
CA THR A 4 35.50 11.61 15.79
C THR A 4 35.32 10.61 14.64
N SER A 5 35.97 9.44 14.68
CA SER A 5 35.81 8.42 13.63
C SER A 5 34.48 7.67 13.78
N ASN A 6 34.15 7.20 14.98
CA ASN A 6 32.91 6.47 15.23
C ASN A 6 31.67 7.35 15.06
N PHE A 7 31.71 8.62 15.47
CA PHE A 7 30.55 9.50 15.35
C PHE A 7 30.26 9.89 13.89
N ILE A 8 31.30 10.20 13.11
CA ILE A 8 31.16 10.49 11.67
C ILE A 8 30.69 9.24 10.93
N VAL A 9 31.24 8.06 11.24
CA VAL A 9 30.81 6.78 10.66
C VAL A 9 29.34 6.49 10.99
N LEU A 10 28.91 6.71 12.24
CA LEU A 10 27.50 6.55 12.65
C LEU A 10 26.56 7.52 11.91
N LEU A 11 26.98 8.78 11.72
CA LEU A 11 26.19 9.78 10.97
C LEU A 11 26.07 9.43 9.48
N LEU A 12 27.16 8.95 8.84
CA LEU A 12 27.15 8.52 7.45
C LEU A 12 26.30 7.26 7.25
N VAL A 13 26.38 6.28 8.16
CA VAL A 13 25.55 5.07 8.15
C VAL A 13 24.07 5.45 8.33
N ALA A 14 23.74 6.35 9.26
CA ALA A 14 22.37 6.81 9.47
C ALA A 14 21.80 7.49 8.21
N LEU A 15 22.57 8.36 7.55
CA LEU A 15 22.15 8.98 6.29
C LEU A 15 21.93 7.96 5.17
N PHE A 16 22.75 6.90 5.12
CA PHE A 16 22.66 5.84 4.11
C PHE A 16 21.53 4.84 4.41
N THR A 17 21.23 4.53 5.67
CA THR A 17 20.10 3.66 6.03
C THR A 17 18.76 4.38 5.97
N VAL A 18 18.71 5.68 6.27
CA VAL A 18 17.48 6.48 6.14
C VAL A 18 17.01 6.52 4.67
N ILE A 19 17.91 6.65 3.70
CA ILE A 19 17.55 6.57 2.26
C ILE A 19 17.24 5.14 1.78
N VAL A 20 17.82 4.10 2.42
CA VAL A 20 17.56 2.68 2.08
C VAL A 20 16.24 2.18 2.68
N GLN A 21 15.75 2.78 3.76
CA GLN A 21 14.47 2.45 4.39
C GLN A 21 13.29 3.27 3.83
N THR A 22 13.53 4.31 3.02
CA THR A 22 12.45 5.16 2.47
C THR A 22 11.74 4.61 1.24
N SER A 23 11.98 3.36 0.83
CA SER A 23 11.42 2.79 -0.40
C SER A 23 10.67 1.47 -0.22
N ALA A 24 10.16 1.17 0.98
CA ALA A 24 9.29 0.00 1.20
C ALA A 24 8.29 0.21 2.35
N THR A 25 7.54 1.32 2.30
CA THR A 25 6.13 1.19 2.70
C THR A 25 5.35 1.01 1.42
N ASP A 26 5.56 -0.12 0.76
CA ASP A 26 4.52 -0.64 -0.12
C ASP A 26 3.24 -0.70 0.73
N ASP A 27 2.13 -0.27 0.14
CA ASP A 27 0.76 -0.42 0.59
C ASP A 27 0.48 -1.87 1.05
N PHE A 28 1.01 -2.26 2.20
CA PHE A 28 0.80 -3.57 2.78
C PHE A 28 -0.55 -3.52 3.46
N ASN A 29 -1.60 -3.47 2.65
CA ASN A 29 -2.93 -3.69 3.15
C ASN A 29 -3.09 -5.20 3.37
N PRO A 30 -3.11 -5.67 4.65
CA PRO A 30 -3.20 -7.10 4.95
C PRO A 30 -4.49 -7.73 4.41
N ILE A 31 -5.50 -6.91 4.06
CA ILE A 31 -6.71 -7.37 3.38
C ILE A 31 -6.36 -8.04 2.05
N CYS A 32 -5.42 -7.46 1.28
CA CYS A 32 -5.02 -7.98 -0.03
C CYS A 32 -4.52 -9.43 0.01
N LEU A 33 -3.80 -9.81 1.08
CA LEU A 33 -3.22 -11.15 1.22
C LEU A 33 -4.26 -12.24 1.51
N THR A 34 -5.44 -11.86 2.01
CA THR A 34 -6.46 -12.82 2.47
C THR A 34 -7.70 -12.85 1.58
N CYS A 35 -7.76 -11.99 0.56
CA CYS A 35 -8.87 -11.98 -0.38
C CYS A 35 -8.96 -13.28 -1.18
N LYS A 36 -10.08 -13.97 -1.04
CA LYS A 36 -10.44 -15.07 -1.94
C LYS A 36 -10.99 -14.50 -3.23
N TYR A 37 -10.73 -15.18 -4.33
CA TYR A 37 -11.43 -14.89 -5.58
C TYR A 37 -12.92 -15.18 -5.41
N ARG A 38 -13.74 -14.13 -5.54
CA ARG A 38 -15.20 -14.20 -5.69
C ARG A 38 -15.60 -13.35 -6.88
N ASP A 39 -16.53 -13.88 -7.67
CA ASP A 39 -17.12 -13.20 -8.83
C ASP A 39 -18.38 -12.46 -8.38
N GLU A 40 -18.18 -11.36 -7.64
CA GLU A 40 -19.22 -10.57 -6.98
C GLU A 40 -18.92 -9.08 -7.23
N PRO A 41 -19.10 -8.59 -8.48
CA PRO A 41 -18.59 -7.28 -8.87
C PRO A 41 -19.19 -6.14 -8.04
N VAL A 42 -18.38 -5.14 -7.75
CA VAL A 42 -18.77 -3.92 -7.03
C VAL A 42 -18.22 -2.67 -7.72
N CYS A 43 -18.89 -1.54 -7.52
CA CYS A 43 -18.46 -0.23 -8.02
C CYS A 43 -17.85 0.58 -6.88
N GLY A 44 -16.62 1.08 -7.07
CA GLY A 44 -15.97 1.99 -6.13
C GLY A 44 -16.41 3.44 -6.31
N THR A 45 -16.20 4.29 -5.30
CA THR A 45 -16.48 5.74 -5.38
C THR A 45 -15.62 6.47 -6.42
N ASN A 46 -14.57 5.81 -6.92
CA ASN A 46 -13.73 6.26 -8.02
C ASN A 46 -14.24 5.86 -9.42
N GLY A 47 -15.44 5.25 -9.53
CA GLY A 47 -16.03 4.85 -10.81
C GLY A 47 -15.41 3.58 -11.44
N VAL A 48 -14.57 2.85 -10.69
CA VAL A 48 -13.94 1.61 -11.16
C VAL A 48 -14.71 0.39 -10.67
N THR A 49 -14.91 -0.58 -11.56
CA THR A 49 -15.48 -1.88 -11.18
C THR A 49 -14.40 -2.79 -10.63
N TYR A 50 -14.64 -3.35 -9.45
CA TYR A 50 -13.80 -4.35 -8.81
C TYR A 50 -14.49 -5.71 -8.86
N GLY A 51 -13.72 -6.78 -9.07
CA GLY A 51 -14.28 -8.15 -9.15
C GLY A 51 -14.98 -8.60 -7.86
N ASN A 52 -14.59 -8.03 -6.71
CA ASN A 52 -15.32 -8.13 -5.46
C ASN A 52 -14.93 -7.01 -4.48
N GLU A 53 -15.71 -6.90 -3.41
CA GLU A 53 -15.51 -5.93 -2.33
C GLU A 53 -14.15 -6.07 -1.63
N CYS A 54 -13.63 -7.28 -1.51
CA CYS A 54 -12.33 -7.51 -0.86
C CYS A 54 -11.19 -6.87 -1.67
N ALA A 55 -11.19 -7.10 -3.00
CA ALA A 55 -10.23 -6.49 -3.92
C ALA A 55 -10.32 -4.96 -3.95
N MET A 56 -11.52 -4.40 -3.83
CA MET A 56 -11.73 -2.96 -3.71
C MET A 56 -11.14 -2.40 -2.41
N ARG A 57 -11.46 -3.00 -1.26
CA ARG A 57 -10.95 -2.59 0.06
C ARG A 57 -9.45 -2.76 0.20
N CYS A 58 -8.87 -3.77 -0.45
CA CYS A 58 -7.43 -3.97 -0.58
C CYS A 58 -6.72 -2.72 -1.12
N LEU A 59 -7.37 -2.00 -2.04
CA LEU A 59 -6.84 -0.77 -2.63
C LEU A 59 -7.30 0.50 -1.90
N GLY A 60 -7.93 0.38 -0.73
CA GLY A 60 -8.39 1.52 0.07
C GLY A 60 -9.55 2.30 -0.55
N VAL A 61 -10.29 1.69 -1.48
CA VAL A 61 -11.40 2.33 -2.19
C VAL A 61 -12.71 2.08 -1.45
N GLU A 62 -13.51 3.13 -1.28
CA GLU A 62 -14.84 3.03 -0.67
C GLU A 62 -15.87 2.48 -1.67
N LEU A 63 -16.85 1.76 -1.14
CA LEU A 63 -17.94 1.20 -1.93
C LEU A 63 -18.88 2.34 -2.38
N ALA A 64 -19.12 2.47 -3.68
CA ALA A 64 -20.23 3.28 -4.18
C ALA A 64 -21.53 2.47 -4.15
N HIS A 65 -21.56 1.31 -4.81
CA HIS A 65 -22.70 0.40 -4.81
C HIS A 65 -22.29 -1.03 -5.18
N VAL A 66 -23.17 -1.98 -4.88
CA VAL A 66 -23.04 -3.38 -5.31
C VAL A 66 -23.33 -3.51 -6.81
N GLY A 67 -22.63 -4.40 -7.50
CA GLY A 67 -22.70 -4.56 -8.96
C GLY A 67 -21.63 -3.75 -9.69
N PRO A 68 -21.43 -4.00 -10.99
CA PRO A 68 -20.45 -3.26 -11.80
C PRO A 68 -20.88 -1.80 -11.96
N CYS A 69 -19.91 -0.89 -12.15
CA CYS A 69 -20.19 0.48 -12.52
C CYS A 69 -20.87 0.51 -13.90
N GLN A 70 -21.97 1.25 -14.01
CA GLN A 70 -22.75 1.30 -15.25
C GLN A 70 -22.28 2.42 -16.18
N TYR A 71 -21.70 3.49 -15.62
CA TYR A 71 -21.16 4.64 -16.35
C TYR A 71 -20.02 5.23 -15.51
N GLY A 72 -18.87 5.48 -16.14
CA GLY A 72 -17.69 6.11 -15.52
C GLY A 72 -17.70 7.62 -15.67
#